data_AF-A0A7Y6E2H9-F1
#
_entry.id   AF-A0A7Y6E2H9-F1
#
_cell.length_a   1.000
_cell.length_b   1.000
_cell.length_c   1.000
_cell.angle_alpha   90.00
_cell.angle_beta   90.00
_cell.angle_gamma   90.00
#
_symmetry.space_group_name_H-M   'P 1'
#
loop_
_entity.id
_entity.type
_entity.pdbx_description
1 polymer ?
#
loop_
_entity_poly.entity_id
_entity_poly.type
_entity_poly.pdbx_seq_one_letter_code
_entity_poly.pdbx_strand_id
1 'polypeptide(L)'
;MEAPTLQLLFDGAVTGLVIGLLAMCIVLVHRSTRVINFAVANMGLVGSVLFALLVARYSVPYWIALPIALAAGTAFGAIVDLAIVRRLFNAPRVIVLVATIGVAQLALTIVTAYPDLDDYTNDSYPVPWSGTWSPVEDLQITGAQLSILVAVPIAAILLSWFLGRTVLGKTVKASADNPELARLNGISPKIVSTAVWALAGLLGTLCLILISAQNKSLTQIATLGPTTLLRALAAAVIARMASFRVALAAGVGLGLLQAFIQFNWLDQPGLTDLTVLVIVLAAVFFVSRGRDTEASSFSFAPKIKPVPERLRQVWWVRHLEKSGLLLLLVVAVVLPLLITQPSRHLLYTVILGYAICAASVTVLTGWAGQLSLGQMAFAGLGALTAAALNRGLRIDMGDTVYEFRGLTFPAAVVVASLFTAVLAAIVGAGALRV
;
A
#
# COMPACT_ATOMS: atom_id res chain seq x y z
N MET A 1 -7.50 34.54 -5.34
CA MET A 1 -8.44 33.96 -4.37
C MET A 1 -7.63 33.67 -3.11
N GLU A 2 -7.75 34.51 -2.08
CA GLU A 2 -7.16 34.19 -0.78
C GLU A 2 -7.99 33.05 -0.19
N ALA A 3 -7.48 31.82 -0.25
CA ALA A 3 -8.06 30.79 0.59
C ALA A 3 -7.80 31.14 2.06
N PRO A 4 -8.70 30.75 2.97
CA PRO A 4 -8.38 30.75 4.38
C PRO A 4 -7.18 29.82 4.58
N THR A 5 -5.99 30.42 4.66
CA THR A 5 -4.72 29.73 4.89
C THR A 5 -4.80 28.84 6.12
N LEU A 6 -5.62 29.24 7.09
CA LEU A 6 -5.95 28.47 8.29
C LEU A 6 -6.65 27.13 8.00
N GLN A 7 -7.70 27.11 7.17
CA GLN A 7 -8.41 25.88 6.80
C GLN A 7 -7.47 24.91 6.08
N LEU A 8 -6.65 25.42 5.16
CA LEU A 8 -5.72 24.60 4.39
C LEU A 8 -4.66 23.94 5.30
N LEU A 9 -4.10 24.73 6.22
CA LEU A 9 -3.16 24.23 7.23
C LEU A 9 -3.83 23.18 8.13
N PHE A 10 -5.08 23.42 8.53
CA PHE A 10 -5.84 22.48 9.36
C PHE A 10 -6.10 21.16 8.63
N ASP A 11 -6.63 21.20 7.41
CA ASP A 11 -6.96 20.02 6.61
C ASP A 11 -5.70 19.20 6.28
N GLY A 12 -4.60 19.89 5.95
CA GLY A 12 -3.30 19.26 5.73
C GLY A 12 -2.74 18.61 7.00
N ALA A 13 -2.83 19.27 8.15
CA ALA A 13 -2.38 18.72 9.43
C ALA A 13 -3.20 17.50 9.84
N VAL A 14 -4.52 17.53 9.70
CA VAL A 14 -5.41 16.41 10.03
C VAL A 14 -5.12 15.20 9.15
N THR A 15 -5.01 15.40 7.83
CA THR A 15 -4.66 14.33 6.90
C THR A 15 -3.28 13.76 7.23
N GLY A 16 -2.32 14.64 7.53
CA GLY A 16 -0.97 14.28 7.90
C GLY A 16 -0.85 13.54 9.24
N LEU A 17 -1.75 13.77 10.20
CA LEU A 17 -1.80 13.00 11.44
C LEU A 17 -2.07 11.51 11.16
N VAL A 18 -3.04 11.19 10.30
CA VAL A 18 -3.35 9.79 9.99
C VAL A 18 -2.23 9.15 9.17
N ILE A 19 -1.66 9.86 8.19
CA ILE A 19 -0.49 9.40 7.44
C ILE A 19 0.69 9.14 8.39
N GLY A 20 0.92 10.03 9.36
CA GLY A 20 1.96 9.90 10.36
C GLY A 20 1.75 8.72 11.31
N LEU A 21 0.51 8.43 11.71
CA LEU A 21 0.19 7.25 12.50
C LEU A 21 0.43 5.95 11.71
N LEU A 22 0.04 5.92 10.43
CA LEU A 22 0.31 4.78 9.57
C LEU A 22 1.83 4.61 9.32
N ALA A 23 2.57 5.72 9.21
CA ALA A 23 4.03 5.73 9.13
C ALA A 23 4.68 5.19 10.41
N MET A 24 4.21 5.59 11.60
CA MET A 24 4.66 5.02 12.89
C MET A 24 4.47 3.50 12.92
N CYS A 25 3.35 3.01 12.40
CA CYS A 25 3.07 1.59 12.28
C CYS A 25 4.08 0.88 11.35
N ILE A 26 4.37 1.45 10.18
CA ILE A 26 5.40 0.95 9.27
C ILE A 26 6.77 0.90 9.95
N VAL A 27 7.15 1.98 10.67
CA VAL A 27 8.40 2.04 11.43
C VAL A 27 8.45 0.95 12.50
N LEU A 28 7.33 0.66 13.17
CA LEU A 28 7.25 -0.39 14.20
C LEU A 28 7.58 -1.77 13.60
N VAL A 29 6.92 -2.10 12.48
CA VAL A 29 7.14 -3.38 11.79
C VAL A 29 8.56 -3.47 11.27
N HIS A 30 9.06 -2.40 10.65
CA HIS A 30 10.42 -2.37 10.10
C HIS A 30 11.47 -2.53 11.19
N ARG A 31 11.36 -1.84 12.31
CA ARG A 31 12.36 -1.94 13.39
C ARG A 31 12.44 -3.35 13.96
N SER A 32 11.29 -4.00 14.15
CA SER A 32 11.25 -5.35 14.73
C SER A 32 11.69 -6.45 13.78
N THR A 33 11.44 -6.32 12.47
CA THR A 33 11.66 -7.40 11.49
C THR A 33 12.77 -7.12 10.49
N ARG A 34 13.25 -5.87 10.41
CA ARG A 34 14.14 -5.34 9.35
C ARG A 34 13.58 -5.52 7.93
N VAL A 35 12.27 -5.71 7.79
CA VAL A 35 11.56 -5.85 6.51
C VAL A 35 10.53 -4.73 6.41
N ILE A 36 10.39 -4.15 5.21
CA ILE A 36 9.32 -3.20 4.93
C ILE A 36 8.03 -3.99 4.68
N ASN A 37 6.98 -3.68 5.43
CA ASN A 37 5.68 -4.32 5.27
C ASN A 37 4.80 -3.49 4.33
N PHE A 38 4.66 -3.94 3.09
CA PHE A 38 3.78 -3.32 2.10
C PHE A 38 2.30 -3.69 2.30
N ALA A 39 1.98 -4.56 3.27
CA ALA A 39 0.61 -4.95 3.55
C ALA A 39 -0.08 -4.05 4.58
N VAL A 40 0.62 -3.20 5.34
CA VAL A 40 0.06 -2.50 6.51
C VAL A 40 -1.26 -1.78 6.21
N ALA A 41 -1.30 -0.97 5.14
CA ALA A 41 -2.52 -0.25 4.78
C ALA A 41 -3.63 -1.20 4.30
N ASN A 42 -3.30 -2.17 3.46
CA ASN A 42 -4.26 -3.12 2.92
C ASN A 42 -4.82 -4.08 3.98
N MET A 43 -4.01 -4.46 4.98
CA MET A 43 -4.47 -5.19 6.17
C MET A 43 -5.54 -4.40 6.92
N GLY A 44 -5.40 -3.07 6.95
CA GLY A 44 -6.40 -2.18 7.53
C GLY A 44 -7.73 -2.13 6.76
N LEU A 45 -7.72 -2.39 5.45
CA LEU A 45 -8.94 -2.43 4.64
C LEU A 45 -9.90 -3.53 5.10
N VAL A 46 -9.37 -4.69 5.52
CA VAL A 46 -10.18 -5.82 6.00
C VAL A 46 -11.07 -5.38 7.16
N GLY A 47 -10.49 -4.70 8.16
CA GLY A 47 -11.26 -4.18 9.29
C GLY A 47 -12.10 -2.94 8.93
N SER A 48 -11.60 -2.05 8.08
CA SER A 48 -12.31 -0.80 7.71
C SER A 48 -13.57 -1.07 6.89
N VAL A 49 -13.54 -2.01 5.95
CA VAL A 49 -14.72 -2.37 5.16
C VAL A 49 -15.70 -3.18 6.02
N LEU A 50 -15.20 -4.05 6.89
CA LEU A 50 -16.06 -4.74 7.87
C LEU A 50 -16.79 -3.74 8.78
N PHE A 51 -16.10 -2.70 9.24
CA PHE A 51 -16.70 -1.62 10.02
C PHE A 51 -17.85 -0.95 9.25
N ALA A 52 -17.59 -0.55 8.00
CA ALA A 52 -18.61 0.05 7.14
C ALA A 52 -19.81 -0.87 6.94
N LEU A 53 -19.60 -2.17 6.71
CA LEU A 53 -20.66 -3.17 6.56
C LEU A 53 -21.50 -3.32 7.83
N LEU A 54 -20.86 -3.41 8.99
CA LEU A 54 -21.57 -3.56 10.26
C LEU A 54 -22.51 -2.39 10.53
N VAL A 55 -22.06 -1.16 10.24
CA VAL A 55 -22.86 0.03 10.52
C VAL A 55 -23.88 0.32 9.42
N ALA A 56 -23.48 0.31 8.14
CA ALA A 56 -24.36 0.68 7.03
C ALA A 56 -25.40 -0.42 6.74
N ARG A 57 -24.96 -1.68 6.65
CA ARG A 57 -25.84 -2.78 6.23
C ARG A 57 -26.52 -3.49 7.39
N TYR A 58 -25.80 -3.77 8.46
CA TYR A 58 -26.33 -4.49 9.62
C TYR A 58 -26.85 -3.57 10.74
N SER A 59 -26.76 -2.25 10.55
CA SER A 59 -27.23 -1.23 11.51
C SER A 59 -26.67 -1.42 12.93
N VAL A 60 -25.48 -2.01 13.05
CA VAL A 60 -24.80 -2.19 14.33
C VAL A 60 -24.34 -0.83 14.84
N PRO A 61 -24.55 -0.50 16.13
CA PRO A 61 -24.12 0.77 16.70
C PRO A 61 -22.62 1.00 16.50
N TYR A 62 -22.24 2.25 16.15
CA TYR A 62 -20.87 2.67 15.88
C TYR A 62 -19.86 2.16 16.92
N TRP A 63 -20.17 2.36 18.21
CA TRP A 63 -19.28 2.02 19.32
C TRP A 63 -19.11 0.51 19.55
N ILE A 64 -20.00 -0.31 19.01
CA ILE A 64 -19.90 -1.78 19.03
C ILE A 64 -19.18 -2.27 17.77
N ALA A 65 -19.50 -1.68 16.61
CA ALA A 65 -18.86 -2.01 15.34
C ALA A 65 -17.35 -1.70 15.35
N LEU A 66 -16.93 -0.59 15.99
CA LEU A 66 -15.54 -0.16 16.07
C LEU A 66 -14.61 -1.22 16.71
N PRO A 67 -14.85 -1.70 17.94
CA PRO A 67 -13.99 -2.73 18.55
C PRO A 67 -14.03 -4.05 17.78
N ILE A 68 -15.16 -4.44 17.18
CA ILE A 68 -15.25 -5.64 16.33
C ILE A 68 -14.34 -5.51 15.10
N ALA A 69 -14.38 -4.37 14.43
CA ALA A 69 -13.53 -4.10 13.28
C ALA A 69 -12.04 -4.07 13.64
N LEU A 70 -11.68 -3.40 14.74
CA LEU A 70 -10.30 -3.39 15.24
C LEU A 70 -9.81 -4.79 15.63
N ALA A 71 -10.67 -5.59 16.26
CA ALA A 71 -10.35 -6.98 16.59
C ALA A 71 -10.16 -7.82 15.32
N ALA A 72 -11.00 -7.65 14.29
CA ALA A 72 -10.86 -8.34 13.02
C ALA A 72 -9.55 -7.99 12.31
N GLY A 73 -9.18 -6.71 12.26
CA GLY A 73 -7.88 -6.27 11.71
C GLY A 73 -6.68 -6.82 12.49
N THR A 74 -6.77 -6.79 13.83
CA THR A 74 -5.75 -7.36 14.72
C THR A 74 -5.57 -8.87 14.49
N ALA A 75 -6.69 -9.59 14.43
CA ALA A 75 -6.72 -11.02 14.16
C ALA A 75 -6.16 -11.33 12.77
N PHE A 76 -6.53 -10.56 11.75
CA PHE A 76 -5.98 -10.72 10.40
C PHE A 76 -4.46 -10.57 10.39
N GLY A 77 -3.92 -9.54 11.06
CA GLY A 77 -2.47 -9.38 11.19
C GLY A 77 -1.77 -10.52 11.92
N ALA A 78 -2.35 -11.00 13.02
CA ALA A 78 -1.83 -12.17 13.74
C ALA A 78 -1.86 -13.45 12.88
N ILE A 79 -2.96 -13.69 12.15
CA ILE A 79 -3.13 -14.84 11.26
C ILE A 79 -2.10 -14.80 10.13
N VAL A 80 -1.90 -13.63 9.50
CA VAL A 80 -0.89 -13.44 8.46
C VAL A 80 0.50 -13.78 8.98
N ASP A 81 0.86 -13.33 10.18
CA ASP A 81 2.15 -13.69 10.77
C ASP A 81 2.28 -15.19 10.97
N LEU A 82 1.30 -15.82 11.63
CA LEU A 82 1.32 -17.26 11.93
C LEU A 82 1.33 -18.14 10.69
N ALA A 83 0.53 -17.77 9.67
CA ALA A 83 0.34 -18.57 8.47
C ALA A 83 1.45 -18.38 7.43
N ILE A 84 2.00 -17.16 7.32
CA ILE A 84 2.90 -16.79 6.23
C ILE A 84 4.26 -16.37 6.77
N VAL A 85 4.32 -15.27 7.53
CA VAL A 85 5.59 -14.60 7.88
C VAL A 85 6.47 -15.47 8.76
N ARG A 86 5.88 -16.09 9.78
CA ARG A 86 6.57 -16.98 10.73
C ARG A 86 7.15 -18.22 10.05
N ARG A 87 6.53 -18.68 8.96
CA ARG A 87 7.06 -19.79 8.14
C ARG A 87 8.23 -19.36 7.26
N LEU A 88 8.27 -18.08 6.89
CA LEU A 88 9.32 -17.46 6.09
C LEU A 88 10.45 -16.85 6.95
N PHE A 89 10.50 -17.13 8.25
CA PHE A 89 11.46 -16.50 9.16
C PHE A 89 12.94 -16.76 8.79
N ASN A 90 13.24 -17.94 8.25
CA ASN A 90 14.58 -18.30 7.79
C ASN A 90 14.84 -17.95 6.32
N ALA A 91 13.84 -17.39 5.62
CA ALA A 91 13.97 -17.01 4.23
C ALA A 91 14.73 -15.67 4.10
N PRO A 92 15.37 -15.40 2.95
CA PRO A 92 15.89 -14.09 2.65
C PRO A 92 14.83 -13.00 2.85
N ARG A 93 15.22 -11.84 3.38
CA ARG A 93 14.32 -10.71 3.71
C ARG A 93 13.45 -10.26 2.53
N VAL A 94 13.97 -10.44 1.32
CA VAL A 94 13.30 -10.16 0.06
C VAL A 94 12.06 -11.02 -0.12
N ILE A 95 12.15 -12.31 0.20
CA ILE A 95 11.01 -13.24 0.09
C ILE A 95 9.90 -12.79 1.05
N VAL A 96 10.26 -12.31 2.23
CA VAL A 96 9.30 -11.75 3.20
C VAL A 96 8.68 -10.46 2.65
N LEU A 97 9.46 -9.58 2.03
CA LEU A 97 8.97 -8.36 1.37
C LEU A 97 7.95 -8.70 0.26
N VAL A 98 8.29 -9.62 -0.63
CA VAL A 98 7.38 -10.11 -1.69
C VAL A 98 6.13 -10.74 -1.08
N ALA A 99 6.28 -11.51 -0.01
CA ALA A 99 5.14 -12.07 0.71
C ALA A 99 4.22 -10.97 1.26
N THR A 100 4.74 -9.83 1.74
CA THR A 100 3.90 -8.71 2.18
C THR A 100 3.10 -8.09 1.04
N ILE A 101 3.66 -8.03 -0.18
CA ILE A 101 2.89 -7.61 -1.36
C ILE A 101 1.78 -8.61 -1.66
N GLY A 102 2.07 -9.92 -1.59
CA GLY A 102 1.06 -10.97 -1.73
C GLY A 102 -0.04 -10.86 -0.68
N VAL A 103 0.30 -10.61 0.58
CA VAL A 103 -0.67 -10.37 1.67
C VAL A 103 -1.53 -9.14 1.39
N ALA A 104 -0.95 -8.06 0.85
CA ALA A 104 -1.71 -6.87 0.48
C ALA A 104 -2.78 -7.19 -0.58
N GLN A 105 -2.48 -8.07 -1.54
CA GLN A 105 -3.42 -8.55 -2.55
C GLN A 105 -4.45 -9.52 -1.97
N LEU A 106 -4.04 -10.41 -1.06
CA LEU A 106 -4.97 -11.28 -0.34
C LEU A 106 -5.97 -10.47 0.48
N ALA A 107 -5.53 -9.40 1.14
CA ALA A 107 -6.40 -8.49 1.87
C ALA A 107 -7.43 -7.82 0.95
N LEU A 108 -7.01 -7.36 -0.24
CA LEU A 108 -7.95 -6.85 -1.26
C LEU A 108 -8.93 -7.93 -1.72
N THR A 109 -8.47 -9.16 -1.94
CA THR A 109 -9.32 -10.28 -2.36
C THR A 109 -10.39 -10.60 -1.30
N ILE A 110 -10.02 -10.56 -0.02
CA ILE A 110 -10.96 -10.73 1.09
C ILE A 110 -11.99 -9.60 1.10
N VAL A 111 -11.55 -8.36 0.89
CA VAL A 111 -12.44 -7.20 0.82
C VAL A 111 -13.42 -7.32 -0.35
N THR A 112 -12.97 -7.78 -1.53
CA THR A 112 -13.86 -8.01 -2.68
C THR A 112 -14.81 -9.20 -2.51
N ALA A 113 -14.54 -10.08 -1.54
CA ALA A 113 -15.44 -11.18 -1.19
C ALA A 113 -16.52 -10.74 -0.19
N TYR A 114 -16.39 -9.54 0.40
CA TYR A 114 -17.45 -8.98 1.21
C TYR A 114 -18.66 -8.57 0.35
N PRO A 115 -19.86 -8.50 0.95
CA PRO A 115 -21.03 -8.01 0.24
C PRO A 115 -20.80 -6.60 -0.28
N ASP A 116 -21.23 -6.34 -1.52
CA ASP A 116 -21.14 -5.02 -2.12
C ASP A 116 -21.95 -4.00 -1.29
N LEU A 117 -21.38 -2.80 -1.17
CA LEU A 117 -22.01 -1.64 -0.51
C LEU A 117 -22.69 -0.72 -1.54
N ASP A 118 -22.92 -1.21 -2.76
CA ASP A 118 -23.44 -0.41 -3.89
C ASP A 118 -24.83 0.17 -3.59
N ASP A 119 -25.67 -0.56 -2.86
CA ASP A 119 -26.98 -0.09 -2.39
C ASP A 119 -26.87 1.11 -1.42
N TYR A 120 -25.70 1.30 -0.82
CA TYR A 120 -25.38 2.36 0.14
C TYR A 120 -24.46 3.42 -0.46
N THR A 121 -24.36 3.52 -1.79
CA THR A 121 -23.45 4.47 -2.47
C THR A 121 -23.69 5.93 -2.08
N ASN A 122 -24.93 6.30 -1.72
CA ASN A 122 -25.30 7.64 -1.27
C ASN A 122 -25.09 7.87 0.23
N ASP A 123 -24.81 6.81 1.00
CA ASP A 123 -24.57 6.92 2.42
C ASP A 123 -23.12 7.35 2.68
N SER A 124 -22.96 8.26 3.63
CA SER A 124 -21.63 8.66 4.08
C SER A 124 -21.00 7.58 4.95
N TYR A 125 -19.67 7.46 4.88
CA TYR A 125 -18.93 6.59 5.79
C TYR A 125 -19.29 6.91 7.26
N PRO A 126 -19.53 5.90 8.12
CA PRO A 126 -20.00 6.15 9.47
C PRO A 126 -19.02 6.98 10.30
N VAL A 127 -19.52 8.04 10.93
CA VAL A 127 -18.76 8.93 11.81
C VAL A 127 -19.34 8.90 13.24
N PRO A 128 -18.50 9.04 14.28
CA PRO A 128 -18.97 9.04 15.66
C PRO A 128 -19.80 10.29 16.00
N TRP A 129 -19.49 11.41 15.34
CA TRP A 129 -20.20 12.67 15.48
C TRP A 129 -20.59 13.19 14.11
N SER A 130 -21.88 13.45 13.92
CA SER A 130 -22.41 14.14 12.75
C SER A 130 -22.44 15.65 13.02
N GLY A 131 -21.85 16.46 12.13
CA GLY A 131 -21.88 17.92 12.24
C GLY A 131 -20.66 18.61 11.66
N THR A 132 -20.80 19.92 11.48
CA THR A 132 -19.74 20.86 11.15
C THR A 132 -19.75 21.96 12.21
N TRP A 133 -18.60 22.21 12.83
CA TRP A 133 -18.42 23.30 13.78
C TRP A 133 -17.50 24.34 13.18
N SER A 134 -17.85 25.61 13.31
CA SER A 134 -17.03 26.74 12.88
C SER A 134 -16.58 27.55 14.11
N PRO A 135 -15.52 27.11 14.83
CA PRO A 135 -15.02 27.84 15.99
C PRO A 135 -14.42 29.21 15.62
N VAL A 136 -14.04 29.40 14.35
CA VAL A 136 -13.56 30.67 13.77
C VAL A 136 -14.23 30.82 12.39
N GLU A 137 -14.49 32.05 11.92
CA GLU A 137 -15.16 32.30 10.62
C GLU A 137 -14.45 31.61 9.44
N ASP A 138 -13.13 31.42 9.52
CA ASP A 138 -12.29 30.81 8.49
C ASP A 138 -11.93 29.33 8.75
N LEU A 139 -12.51 28.68 9.76
CA LEU A 139 -12.20 27.30 10.13
C LEU A 139 -13.47 26.46 10.28
N GLN A 140 -13.68 25.50 9.39
CA GLN A 140 -14.72 24.49 9.48
C GLN A 140 -14.12 23.14 9.88
N ILE A 141 -14.56 22.62 11.02
CA ILE A 141 -14.18 21.32 11.54
C ILE A 141 -15.35 20.36 11.35
N THR A 142 -15.12 19.28 10.60
CA THR A 142 -16.08 18.19 10.44
C THR A 142 -15.95 17.15 11.56
N GLY A 143 -17.02 16.42 11.86
CA GLY A 143 -16.97 15.32 12.85
C GLY A 143 -15.94 14.23 12.54
N ALA A 144 -15.67 13.98 11.26
CA ALA A 144 -14.58 13.09 10.84
C ALA A 144 -13.19 13.64 11.22
N GLN A 145 -12.94 14.92 10.98
CA GLN A 145 -11.66 15.56 11.35
C GLN A 145 -11.48 15.62 12.87
N LEU A 146 -12.57 15.83 13.63
CA LEU A 146 -12.53 15.77 15.09
C LEU A 146 -12.19 14.36 15.59
N SER A 147 -12.72 13.32 14.94
CA SER A 147 -12.37 11.93 15.24
C SER A 147 -10.89 11.64 15.00
N ILE A 148 -10.28 12.20 13.95
CA ILE A 148 -8.83 12.08 13.70
C ILE A 148 -8.04 12.80 14.79
N LEU A 149 -8.41 14.04 15.09
CA LEU A 149 -7.73 14.89 16.05
C LEU A 149 -7.70 14.28 17.46
N VAL A 150 -8.70 13.50 17.81
CA VAL A 150 -8.79 12.79 19.09
C VAL A 150 -8.14 11.40 19.02
N ALA A 151 -8.52 10.59 18.02
CA ALA A 151 -8.11 9.17 17.96
C ALA A 151 -6.62 8.99 17.66
N VAL A 152 -6.02 9.82 16.80
CA VAL A 152 -4.60 9.67 16.43
C VAL A 152 -3.67 9.93 17.62
N PRO A 153 -3.77 11.06 18.34
CA PRO A 153 -2.94 11.29 19.52
C PRO A 153 -3.15 10.22 20.61
N ILE A 154 -4.41 9.81 20.85
CA ILE A 154 -4.70 8.73 21.80
C ILE A 154 -4.01 7.43 21.37
N ALA A 155 -4.12 7.02 20.10
CA ALA A 155 -3.46 5.82 19.59
C ALA A 155 -1.94 5.90 19.70
N ALA A 156 -1.34 7.07 19.40
CA ALA A 156 0.10 7.28 19.52
C ALA A 156 0.58 7.24 20.99
N ILE A 157 -0.18 7.81 21.92
CA ILE A 157 0.09 7.76 23.36
C ILE A 157 -0.05 6.33 23.88
N LEU A 158 -1.14 5.64 23.54
CA LEU A 158 -1.38 4.24 23.93
C LEU A 158 -0.30 3.32 23.40
N LEU A 159 0.13 3.49 22.14
CA LEU A 159 1.23 2.73 21.57
C LEU A 159 2.54 2.99 22.32
N SER A 160 2.85 4.27 22.60
CA SER A 160 4.06 4.65 23.35
C SER A 160 4.04 4.08 24.77
N TRP A 161 2.89 4.13 25.43
CA TRP A 161 2.69 3.53 26.75
C TRP A 161 2.82 2.01 26.70
N PHE A 162 2.21 1.35 25.71
CA PHE A 162 2.31 -0.10 25.51
C PHE A 162 3.78 -0.52 25.35
N LEU A 163 4.53 0.15 24.47
CA LEU A 163 5.94 -0.14 24.21
C LEU A 163 6.85 0.17 25.41
N GLY A 164 6.50 1.15 26.24
CA GLY A 164 7.31 1.58 27.39
C GLY A 164 7.01 0.82 28.70
N ARG A 165 5.76 0.42 28.93
CA ARG A 165 5.29 -0.08 30.24
C ARG A 165 5.01 -1.58 30.25
N THR A 166 4.55 -2.17 29.15
CA THR A 166 4.15 -3.59 29.14
C THR A 166 5.32 -4.53 28.90
N VAL A 167 5.23 -5.77 29.39
CA VAL A 167 6.27 -6.81 29.19
C VAL A 167 6.44 -7.12 27.70
N LEU A 168 5.33 -7.31 26.97
CA LEU A 168 5.36 -7.52 25.52
C LEU A 168 5.96 -6.32 24.79
N GLY A 169 5.57 -5.09 25.14
CA GLY A 169 6.11 -3.88 24.53
C GLY A 169 7.61 -3.69 24.75
N LYS A 170 8.10 -3.94 25.97
CA LYS A 170 9.55 -3.94 26.27
C LYS A 170 10.30 -5.00 25.46
N THR A 171 9.70 -6.16 25.27
CA THR A 171 10.25 -7.26 24.46
C THR A 171 10.34 -6.86 22.98
N VAL A 172 9.29 -6.24 22.43
CA VAL A 172 9.28 -5.67 21.07
C VAL A 172 10.36 -4.62 20.93
N LYS A 173 10.47 -3.70 21.89
CA LYS A 173 11.48 -2.63 21.88
C LYS A 173 12.91 -3.20 21.94
N ALA A 174 13.17 -4.17 22.82
CA ALA A 174 14.46 -4.83 22.92
C ALA A 174 14.83 -5.55 21.61
N SER A 175 13.88 -6.26 21.00
CA SER A 175 14.09 -6.92 19.69
C SER A 175 14.29 -5.93 18.55
N ALA A 176 13.71 -4.72 18.64
CA ALA A 176 13.85 -3.65 17.66
C ALA A 176 15.18 -2.89 17.77
N ASP A 177 15.75 -2.80 18.98
CA ASP A 177 17.05 -2.18 19.22
C ASP A 177 18.19 -3.12 18.76
N ASN A 178 18.21 -4.35 19.28
CA ASN A 178 19.18 -5.37 18.85
C ASN A 178 18.55 -6.78 18.82
N PRO A 179 18.14 -7.27 17.63
CA PRO A 179 17.51 -8.58 17.48
C PRO A 179 18.39 -9.75 17.95
N GLU A 180 19.71 -9.65 17.81
CA GLU A 180 20.65 -10.73 18.18
C GLU A 180 20.80 -10.82 19.70
N LEU A 181 21.04 -9.68 20.36
CA LEU A 181 21.10 -9.62 21.82
C LEU A 181 19.76 -10.02 22.45
N ALA A 182 18.62 -9.61 21.87
CA ALA A 182 17.32 -10.02 22.34
C ALA A 182 17.17 -11.55 22.33
N ARG A 183 17.62 -12.22 21.26
CA ARG A 183 17.59 -13.69 21.15
C ARG A 183 18.50 -14.38 22.17
N LEU A 184 19.68 -13.82 22.45
CA LEU A 184 20.58 -14.33 23.50
C LEU A 184 19.96 -14.22 24.90
N ASN A 185 19.09 -13.23 25.12
CA ASN A 185 18.31 -13.06 26.36
C ASN A 185 17.01 -13.89 26.37
N GLY A 186 16.87 -14.89 25.49
CA GLY A 186 15.71 -15.79 25.48
C GLY A 186 14.42 -15.21 24.88
N ILE A 187 14.47 -14.01 24.29
CA ILE A 187 13.31 -13.41 23.62
C ILE A 187 13.06 -14.17 22.32
N SER A 188 11.89 -14.82 22.22
CA SER A 188 11.52 -15.51 20.98
C SER A 188 11.13 -14.48 19.89
N PRO A 189 11.80 -14.47 18.73
CA PRO A 189 11.45 -13.55 17.63
C PRO A 189 10.03 -13.79 17.10
N LYS A 190 9.54 -15.02 17.26
CA LYS A 190 8.23 -15.46 16.79
C LYS A 190 7.09 -14.73 17.52
N ILE A 191 7.15 -14.66 18.86
CA ILE A 191 6.12 -13.97 19.66
C ILE A 191 6.15 -12.46 19.36
N VAL A 192 7.36 -11.89 19.27
CA VAL A 192 7.54 -10.48 18.94
C VAL A 192 6.95 -10.17 17.57
N SER A 193 7.23 -11.02 16.56
CA SER A 193 6.65 -10.88 15.22
C SER A 193 5.13 -10.88 15.29
N THR A 194 4.50 -11.91 15.88
CA THR A 194 3.03 -11.99 15.96
C THR A 194 2.43 -10.76 16.64
N ALA A 195 3.03 -10.26 17.73
CA ALA A 195 2.55 -9.06 18.41
C ALA A 195 2.65 -7.80 17.52
N VAL A 196 3.76 -7.62 16.82
CA VAL A 196 3.99 -6.47 15.93
C VAL A 196 3.08 -6.51 14.71
N TRP A 197 2.84 -7.68 14.13
CA TRP A 197 1.92 -7.86 13.01
C TRP A 197 0.45 -7.68 13.42
N ALA A 198 0.08 -8.12 14.62
CA ALA A 198 -1.24 -7.86 15.20
C ALA A 198 -1.45 -6.35 15.44
N LEU A 199 -0.47 -5.66 16.03
CA LEU A 199 -0.49 -4.19 16.17
C LEU A 199 -0.54 -3.48 14.82
N ALA A 200 0.11 -4.03 13.79
CA ALA A 200 0.03 -3.47 12.45
C ALA A 200 -1.37 -3.57 11.85
N GLY A 201 -2.04 -4.70 12.04
CA GLY A 201 -3.45 -4.86 11.66
C GLY A 201 -4.38 -3.92 12.43
N LEU A 202 -4.16 -3.75 13.73
CA LEU A 202 -4.93 -2.84 14.58
C LEU A 202 -4.80 -1.38 14.13
N LEU A 203 -3.56 -0.88 14.05
CA LEU A 203 -3.29 0.52 13.71
C LEU A 203 -3.62 0.81 12.24
N GLY A 204 -3.35 -0.13 11.34
CA GLY A 204 -3.74 -0.03 9.94
C GLY A 204 -5.27 0.09 9.81
N THR A 205 -6.02 -0.74 10.52
CA THR A 205 -7.50 -0.67 10.53
C THR A 205 -7.98 0.67 11.05
N LEU A 206 -7.45 1.13 12.19
CA LEU A 206 -7.82 2.44 12.74
C LEU A 206 -7.55 3.57 11.74
N CYS A 207 -6.38 3.60 11.10
CA CYS A 207 -6.04 4.61 10.11
C CYS A 207 -6.98 4.60 8.91
N LEU A 208 -7.32 3.42 8.38
CA LEU A 208 -8.20 3.33 7.22
C LEU A 208 -9.65 3.69 7.56
N ILE A 209 -10.13 3.36 8.77
CA ILE A 209 -11.44 3.84 9.25
C ILE A 209 -11.46 5.37 9.29
N LEU A 210 -10.40 5.99 9.83
CA LEU A 210 -10.30 7.45 9.95
C LEU A 210 -10.20 8.17 8.60
N ILE A 211 -9.41 7.64 7.65
CA ILE A 211 -9.31 8.20 6.30
C ILE A 211 -10.62 8.04 5.54
N SER A 212 -11.26 6.88 5.65
CA SER A 212 -12.54 6.62 4.98
C SER A 212 -13.64 7.54 5.52
N ALA A 213 -13.64 7.78 6.83
CA ALA A 213 -14.51 8.77 7.48
C ALA A 213 -14.28 10.20 6.96
N GLN A 214 -13.01 10.60 6.75
CA GLN A 214 -12.66 11.91 6.21
C GLN A 214 -13.14 12.10 4.75
N ASN A 215 -12.99 11.06 3.92
CA ASN A 215 -13.38 11.10 2.50
C ASN A 215 -14.90 10.95 2.27
N LYS A 216 -15.66 10.58 3.31
CA LYS A 216 -17.13 10.38 3.29
C LYS A 216 -17.65 9.44 2.19
N SER A 217 -16.79 8.60 1.62
CA SER A 217 -17.15 7.70 0.51
C SER A 217 -17.03 6.24 0.92
N LEU A 218 -18.12 5.49 0.74
CA LEU A 218 -18.17 4.04 0.93
C LEU A 218 -17.63 3.26 -0.29
N THR A 219 -17.67 3.85 -1.48
CA THR A 219 -17.29 3.18 -2.73
C THR A 219 -15.79 3.17 -2.99
N GLN A 220 -15.02 4.11 -2.45
CA GLN A 220 -13.59 4.23 -2.74
C GLN A 220 -12.67 3.57 -1.71
N ILE A 221 -13.21 2.91 -0.68
CA ILE A 221 -12.43 2.38 0.46
C ILE A 221 -11.29 1.46 -0.03
N ALA A 222 -11.56 0.57 -0.97
CA ALA A 222 -10.57 -0.40 -1.48
C ALA A 222 -9.37 0.26 -2.20
N THR A 223 -9.56 1.45 -2.78
CA THR A 223 -8.49 2.19 -3.49
C THR A 223 -7.59 3.00 -2.55
N LEU A 224 -8.03 3.23 -1.31
CA LEU A 224 -7.30 4.02 -0.32
C LEU A 224 -6.05 3.30 0.20
N GLY A 225 -6.05 1.96 0.25
CA GLY A 225 -4.93 1.18 0.78
C GLY A 225 -3.60 1.48 0.07
N PRO A 226 -3.47 1.22 -1.24
CA PRO A 226 -2.22 1.43 -1.97
C PRO A 226 -1.73 2.88 -1.98
N THR A 227 -2.64 3.84 -2.16
CA THR A 227 -2.28 5.27 -2.26
C THR A 227 -1.85 5.84 -0.90
N THR A 228 -2.51 5.44 0.18
CA THR A 228 -2.15 5.84 1.55
C THR A 228 -0.82 5.21 1.99
N LEU A 229 -0.59 3.95 1.61
CA LEU A 229 0.64 3.24 1.91
C LEU A 229 1.87 3.98 1.38
N LEU A 230 1.82 4.46 0.13
CA LEU A 230 2.94 5.16 -0.49
C LEU A 230 3.30 6.44 0.29
N ARG A 231 2.29 7.23 0.69
CA ARG A 231 2.47 8.47 1.47
C ARG A 231 3.04 8.17 2.86
N ALA A 232 2.55 7.13 3.52
CA ALA A 232 3.05 6.75 4.83
C ALA A 232 4.45 6.12 4.79
N LEU A 233 4.78 5.38 3.72
CA LEU A 233 6.13 4.88 3.47
C LEU A 233 7.10 6.06 3.29
N ALA A 234 6.71 7.09 2.55
CA ALA A 234 7.50 8.30 2.42
C ALA A 234 7.80 8.96 3.77
N ALA A 235 6.77 9.17 4.60
CA ALA A 235 6.94 9.68 5.97
C ALA A 235 7.87 8.80 6.81
N ALA A 236 7.72 7.47 6.71
CA ALA A 236 8.55 6.52 7.43
C ALA A 236 10.02 6.53 6.98
N VAL A 237 10.29 6.75 5.68
CA VAL A 237 11.66 6.91 5.16
C VAL A 237 12.28 8.22 5.60
N ILE A 238 11.52 9.32 5.59
CA ILE A 238 11.97 10.62 6.16
C ILE A 238 12.35 10.44 7.63
N ALA A 239 11.59 9.63 8.38
CA ALA A 239 11.89 9.25 9.75
C ALA A 239 13.01 8.19 9.91
N ARG A 240 13.72 7.88 8.82
CA ARG A 240 14.83 6.91 8.74
C ARG A 240 14.46 5.51 9.22
N MET A 241 13.16 5.18 9.19
CA MET A 241 12.61 3.94 9.74
C MET A 241 13.02 3.65 11.20
N ALA A 242 13.33 4.69 11.98
CA ALA A 242 13.94 4.53 13.31
C ALA A 242 13.13 5.22 14.43
N SER A 243 12.61 6.41 14.18
CA SER A 243 11.96 7.22 15.21
C SER A 243 10.46 7.36 14.97
N PHE A 244 9.66 6.85 15.92
CA PHE A 244 8.20 6.98 15.88
C PHE A 244 7.74 8.45 15.90
N ARG A 245 8.38 9.28 16.73
CA ARG A 245 8.04 10.70 16.85
C ARG A 245 8.31 11.46 15.55
N VAL A 246 9.44 11.16 14.91
CA VAL A 246 9.80 11.76 13.62
C VAL A 246 8.86 11.25 12.52
N ALA A 247 8.42 9.99 12.58
CA ALA A 247 7.45 9.46 11.61
C ALA A 247 6.10 10.17 11.68
N LEU A 248 5.61 10.45 12.89
CA LEU A 248 4.38 11.23 13.07
C LEU A 248 4.55 12.66 12.54
N ALA A 249 5.64 13.34 12.92
CA ALA A 249 5.92 14.70 12.46
C ALA A 249 6.13 14.78 10.94
N ALA A 250 6.82 13.81 10.34
CA ALA A 250 7.02 13.72 8.90
C ALA A 250 5.70 13.48 8.16
N GLY A 251 4.78 12.69 8.74
CA GLY A 251 3.43 12.53 8.20
C GLY A 251 2.64 13.83 8.21
N VAL A 252 2.67 14.57 9.32
CA VAL A 252 2.06 15.91 9.41
C VAL A 252 2.66 16.87 8.37
N GLY A 253 3.98 16.92 8.26
CA GLY A 253 4.67 17.73 7.26
C GLY A 253 4.30 17.38 5.82
N LEU A 254 4.22 16.09 5.49
CA LEU A 254 3.77 15.63 4.17
C LEU A 254 2.30 15.96 3.90
N GLY A 255 1.43 15.86 4.91
CA GLY A 255 0.02 16.24 4.79
C GLY A 255 -0.15 17.74 4.52
N LEU A 256 0.61 18.59 5.21
CA LEU A 256 0.64 20.03 4.96
C LEU A 256 1.13 20.35 3.54
N LEU A 257 2.25 19.75 3.13
CA LEU A 257 2.79 19.92 1.78
C LEU A 257 1.78 19.50 0.72
N GLN A 258 1.11 18.36 0.93
CA GLN A 258 0.08 17.89 0.02
C GLN A 258 -1.09 18.88 -0.08
N ALA A 259 -1.57 19.43 1.04
CA ALA A 259 -2.63 20.44 1.03
C ALA A 259 -2.21 21.68 0.23
N PHE A 260 -1.01 22.21 0.46
CA PHE A 260 -0.49 23.35 -0.30
C PHE A 260 -0.37 23.08 -1.80
N ILE A 261 0.17 21.93 -2.19
CA ILE A 261 0.31 21.59 -3.61
C ILE A 261 -1.09 21.42 -4.23
N GLN A 262 -1.99 20.70 -3.56
CA GLN A 262 -3.33 20.50 -4.07
C GLN A 262 -4.09 21.82 -4.25
N PHE A 263 -3.89 22.78 -3.36
CA PHE A 263 -4.49 24.11 -3.47
C PHE A 263 -3.92 24.95 -4.62
N ASN A 264 -2.61 24.91 -4.86
CA ASN A 264 -1.99 25.71 -5.94
C ASN A 264 -2.21 25.10 -7.33
N TRP A 265 -2.39 23.78 -7.43
CA TRP A 265 -2.55 23.05 -8.69
C TRP A 265 -3.88 22.28 -8.75
N LEU A 266 -4.98 22.95 -8.36
CA LEU A 266 -6.35 22.39 -8.37
C LEU A 266 -6.77 21.81 -9.74
N ASP A 267 -6.33 22.42 -10.84
CA ASP A 267 -6.80 22.08 -12.19
C ASP A 267 -6.11 20.84 -12.81
N GLN A 268 -5.03 20.33 -12.19
CA GLN A 268 -4.21 19.25 -12.75
C GLN A 268 -3.84 18.20 -11.70
N PRO A 269 -4.77 17.30 -11.32
CA PRO A 269 -4.56 16.31 -10.26
C PRO A 269 -3.35 15.40 -10.49
N GLY A 270 -3.02 15.11 -11.76
CA GLY A 270 -1.83 14.31 -12.09
C GLY A 270 -0.50 14.99 -11.73
N LEU A 271 -0.45 16.33 -11.72
CA LEU A 271 0.74 17.10 -11.36
C LEU A 271 0.96 17.14 -9.84
N THR A 272 -0.11 17.13 -9.05
CA THR A 272 -0.04 17.04 -7.59
C THR A 272 0.66 15.74 -7.18
N ASP A 273 0.22 14.60 -7.70
CA ASP A 273 0.82 13.29 -7.37
C ASP A 273 2.28 13.18 -7.84
N LEU A 274 2.61 13.72 -9.03
CA LEU A 274 3.98 13.76 -9.54
C LEU A 274 4.89 14.61 -8.65
N THR A 275 4.42 15.78 -8.22
CA THR A 275 5.20 16.70 -7.38
C THR A 275 5.46 16.08 -6.01
N VAL A 276 4.45 15.45 -5.41
CA VAL A 276 4.60 14.69 -4.15
C VAL A 276 5.63 13.59 -4.34
N LEU A 277 5.56 12.81 -5.43
CA LEU A 277 6.53 11.76 -5.72
C LEU A 277 7.97 12.30 -5.85
N VAL A 278 8.17 13.42 -6.56
CA VAL A 278 9.49 14.06 -6.69
C VAL A 278 10.05 14.52 -5.34
N ILE A 279 9.22 15.15 -4.50
CA ILE A 279 9.62 15.59 -3.16
C ILE A 279 9.99 14.40 -2.28
N VAL A 280 9.18 13.33 -2.31
CA VAL A 280 9.48 12.10 -1.58
C VAL A 280 10.79 11.49 -2.05
N LEU A 281 11.01 11.39 -3.38
CA LEU A 281 12.26 10.89 -3.93
C LEU A 281 13.46 11.75 -3.53
N ALA A 282 13.33 13.07 -3.56
CA ALA A 282 14.36 13.98 -3.10
C ALA A 282 14.67 13.76 -1.61
N ALA A 283 13.65 13.70 -0.75
CA ALA A 283 13.81 13.46 0.67
C ALA A 283 14.49 12.11 0.95
N VAL A 284 14.10 11.05 0.24
CA VAL A 284 14.73 9.72 0.31
C VAL A 284 16.19 9.79 -0.14
N PHE A 285 16.46 10.47 -1.26
CA PHE A 285 17.81 10.64 -1.81
C PHE A 285 18.75 11.31 -0.81
N PHE A 286 18.32 12.43 -0.20
CA PHE A 286 19.11 13.12 0.82
C PHE A 286 19.33 12.27 2.08
N VAL A 287 18.32 11.52 2.52
CA VAL A 287 18.44 10.60 3.65
C VAL A 287 19.40 9.44 3.36
N SER A 288 19.46 8.98 2.10
CA SER A 288 20.34 7.87 1.70
C SER A 288 21.84 8.23 1.74
N ARG A 289 22.18 9.49 1.45
CA ARG A 289 23.59 9.98 1.42
C ARG A 289 24.27 10.00 2.79
N GLY A 290 23.50 10.01 3.88
CA GLY A 290 24.02 10.00 5.25
C GLY A 290 24.38 8.61 5.79
N ARG A 291 24.31 7.55 4.97
CA ARG A 291 24.85 6.23 5.31
C ARG A 291 26.20 6.08 4.64
N ASP A 292 27.26 6.06 5.45
CA ASP A 292 28.49 5.40 5.04
C ASP A 292 28.14 3.98 4.59
N THR A 293 28.60 3.69 3.37
CA THR A 293 28.32 2.50 2.59
C THR A 293 28.89 1.26 3.26
N GLU A 294 28.23 0.73 4.29
CA GLU A 294 28.24 -0.72 4.46
C GLU A 294 27.37 -1.29 3.34
N ALA A 295 28.06 -1.63 2.27
CA ALA A 295 27.56 -2.35 1.12
C ALA A 295 27.00 -3.72 1.56
N SER A 296 25.79 -3.75 2.14
CA SER A 296 24.90 -4.86 1.87
C SER A 296 24.35 -4.62 0.47
N SER A 297 25.18 -4.83 -0.54
CA SER A 297 24.70 -5.07 -1.88
C SER A 297 23.66 -6.17 -1.72
N PHE A 298 22.38 -5.81 -1.88
CA PHE A 298 21.30 -6.76 -1.82
C PHE A 298 21.52 -7.66 -3.04
N SER A 299 22.33 -8.70 -2.90
CA SER A 299 22.45 -9.76 -3.88
C SER A 299 21.18 -10.58 -3.73
N PHE A 300 20.11 -10.20 -4.44
CA PHE A 300 18.83 -10.91 -4.40
C PHE A 300 18.85 -12.15 -5.29
N ALA A 301 19.93 -12.95 -5.25
CA ALA A 301 19.88 -14.28 -5.82
C ALA A 301 19.40 -15.25 -4.73
N PRO A 302 18.11 -15.63 -4.67
CA PRO A 302 17.77 -16.86 -3.97
C PRO A 302 18.59 -17.95 -4.64
N LYS A 303 19.52 -18.57 -3.91
CA LYS A 303 20.02 -19.90 -4.30
C LYS A 303 18.82 -20.82 -4.23
N ILE A 304 18.08 -20.93 -5.33
CA ILE A 304 17.02 -21.92 -5.49
C ILE A 304 17.73 -23.24 -5.27
N LYS A 305 17.46 -23.88 -4.12
CA LYS A 305 17.99 -25.20 -3.87
C LYS A 305 17.41 -26.08 -4.96
N PRO A 306 18.24 -26.73 -5.80
CA PRO A 306 17.73 -27.56 -6.87
C PRO A 306 16.79 -28.61 -6.27
N VAL A 307 15.70 -28.89 -6.98
CA VAL A 307 14.75 -29.93 -6.57
C VAL A 307 15.55 -31.21 -6.35
N PRO A 308 15.52 -31.81 -5.13
CA PRO A 308 16.24 -33.03 -4.84
C PRO A 308 15.97 -34.08 -5.91
N GLU A 309 17.01 -34.77 -6.39
CA GLU A 309 16.90 -35.72 -7.52
C GLU A 309 15.81 -36.78 -7.30
N ARG A 310 15.57 -37.15 -6.03
CA ARG A 310 14.49 -38.07 -5.62
C ARG A 310 13.08 -37.56 -5.99
N LEU A 311 12.84 -36.25 -5.91
CA LEU A 311 11.54 -35.65 -6.26
C LEU A 311 11.39 -35.45 -7.76
N ARG A 312 12.49 -35.38 -8.51
CA ARG A 312 12.49 -35.22 -9.98
C ARG A 312 11.97 -36.47 -10.73
N GLN A 313 11.95 -37.62 -10.06
CA GLN A 313 11.38 -38.88 -10.58
C GLN A 313 9.85 -38.91 -10.53
N VAL A 314 9.21 -38.05 -9.73
CA VAL A 314 7.75 -37.98 -9.61
C VAL A 314 7.18 -37.23 -10.83
N TRP A 315 6.31 -37.89 -11.61
CA TRP A 315 5.77 -37.34 -12.87
C TRP A 315 5.13 -35.96 -12.70
N TRP A 316 4.37 -35.73 -11.63
CA TRP A 316 3.74 -34.43 -11.33
C TRP A 316 4.77 -33.33 -11.03
N VAL A 317 5.87 -33.64 -10.33
CA VAL A 317 6.93 -32.66 -10.02
C VAL A 317 7.69 -32.25 -11.27
N ARG A 318 7.90 -33.19 -12.20
CA ARG A 318 8.54 -32.93 -13.50
C ARG A 318 7.66 -32.08 -14.42
N HIS A 319 6.34 -32.19 -14.31
CA HIS A 319 5.39 -31.42 -15.09
C HIS A 319 4.87 -30.18 -14.35
N LEU A 320 5.36 -29.89 -13.14
CA LEU A 320 4.78 -28.88 -12.25
C LEU A 320 4.76 -27.49 -12.89
N GLU A 321 5.83 -27.14 -13.63
CA GLU A 321 5.94 -25.91 -14.41
C GLU A 321 4.94 -25.87 -15.57
N LYS A 322 4.81 -26.98 -16.32
CA LYS A 322 3.86 -27.11 -17.42
C LYS A 322 2.41 -27.14 -16.93
N SER A 323 2.13 -27.74 -15.79
CA SER A 323 0.80 -27.79 -15.18
C SER A 323 0.40 -26.41 -14.64
N GLY A 324 1.33 -25.60 -14.14
CA GLY A 324 1.06 -24.22 -13.76
C GLY A 324 0.67 -23.36 -14.97
N LEU A 325 1.41 -23.48 -16.08
CA LEU A 325 1.09 -22.81 -17.34
C LEU A 325 -0.24 -23.29 -17.94
N LEU A 326 -0.50 -24.60 -17.90
CA LEU A 326 -1.73 -25.19 -18.42
C LEU A 326 -2.93 -24.79 -17.56
N LEU A 327 -2.79 -24.72 -16.24
CA LEU A 327 -3.80 -24.19 -15.33
C LEU A 327 -4.12 -22.73 -15.67
N LEU A 328 -3.10 -21.87 -15.84
CA LEU A 328 -3.28 -20.48 -16.23
C LEU A 328 -3.99 -20.33 -17.58
N LEU A 329 -3.63 -21.16 -18.57
CA LEU A 329 -4.27 -21.18 -19.88
C LEU A 329 -5.74 -21.63 -19.79
N VAL A 330 -6.01 -22.69 -19.04
CA VAL A 330 -7.38 -23.19 -18.80
C VAL A 330 -8.22 -22.12 -18.11
N VAL A 331 -7.68 -21.46 -17.08
CA VAL A 331 -8.33 -20.33 -16.42
C VAL A 331 -8.60 -19.20 -17.43
N ALA A 332 -7.64 -18.84 -18.29
CA ALA A 332 -7.84 -17.78 -19.27
C ALA A 332 -8.94 -18.08 -20.31
N VAL A 333 -9.14 -19.36 -20.67
CA VAL A 333 -10.12 -19.77 -21.69
C VAL A 333 -11.50 -20.08 -21.10
N VAL A 334 -11.56 -20.77 -19.96
CA VAL A 334 -12.81 -21.24 -19.35
C VAL A 334 -13.52 -20.13 -18.59
N LEU A 335 -12.77 -19.24 -17.95
CA LEU A 335 -13.32 -18.22 -17.08
C LEU A 335 -14.17 -17.15 -17.81
N PRO A 336 -13.86 -16.70 -19.04
CA PRO A 336 -14.79 -15.85 -19.81
C PRO A 336 -16.04 -16.58 -20.31
N LEU A 337 -16.06 -17.92 -20.32
CA LEU A 337 -17.23 -18.70 -20.74
C LEU A 337 -18.20 -18.99 -19.59
N LEU A 338 -17.70 -19.05 -18.34
CA LEU A 338 -18.51 -19.35 -17.15
C LEU A 338 -19.22 -18.12 -16.57
N ILE A 339 -18.66 -16.93 -16.80
CA ILE A 339 -19.19 -15.68 -16.29
C ILE A 339 -19.86 -14.95 -17.45
N THR A 340 -21.14 -14.62 -17.31
CA THR A 340 -21.93 -13.95 -18.35
C THR A 340 -22.24 -12.47 -18.03
N GLN A 341 -21.89 -12.01 -16.82
CA GLN A 341 -22.15 -10.64 -16.39
C GLN A 341 -21.03 -9.68 -16.85
N PRO A 342 -21.36 -8.58 -17.55
CA PRO A 342 -20.38 -7.58 -18.02
C PRO A 342 -19.49 -7.00 -16.93
N SER A 343 -20.03 -6.73 -15.74
CA SER A 343 -19.28 -6.21 -14.59
C SER A 343 -18.18 -7.17 -14.13
N ARG A 344 -18.47 -8.47 -14.13
CA ARG A 344 -17.50 -9.50 -13.75
C ARG A 344 -16.42 -9.70 -14.83
N HIS A 345 -16.75 -9.57 -16.11
CA HIS A 345 -15.74 -9.60 -17.19
C HIS A 345 -14.68 -8.50 -17.04
N LEU A 346 -15.08 -7.28 -16.64
CA LEU A 346 -14.13 -6.19 -16.34
C LEU A 346 -13.22 -6.56 -15.17
N LEU A 347 -13.79 -7.07 -14.07
CA LEU A 347 -13.00 -7.51 -12.91
C LEU A 347 -11.97 -8.60 -13.29
N TYR A 348 -12.36 -9.60 -14.09
CA TYR A 348 -11.42 -10.64 -14.51
C TYR A 348 -10.35 -10.16 -15.47
N THR A 349 -10.69 -9.23 -16.37
CA THR A 349 -9.70 -8.58 -17.24
C THR A 349 -8.66 -7.84 -16.40
N VAL A 350 -9.11 -7.13 -15.36
CA VAL A 350 -8.23 -6.46 -14.39
C VAL A 350 -7.36 -7.48 -13.64
N ILE A 351 -7.93 -8.58 -13.14
CA ILE A 351 -7.18 -9.65 -12.45
C ILE A 351 -6.10 -10.25 -13.35
N LEU A 352 -6.42 -10.55 -14.61
CA LEU A 352 -5.45 -11.06 -15.59
C LEU A 352 -4.35 -10.04 -15.88
N GLY A 353 -4.70 -8.76 -16.03
CA GLY A 353 -3.72 -7.67 -16.15
C GLY A 353 -2.74 -7.62 -14.97
N TYR A 354 -3.26 -7.69 -13.75
CA TYR A 354 -2.44 -7.77 -12.53
C TYR A 354 -1.57 -9.03 -12.48
N ALA A 355 -2.08 -10.18 -12.94
CA ALA A 355 -1.33 -11.43 -13.01
C ALA A 355 -0.16 -11.35 -14.01
N ILE A 356 -0.37 -10.74 -15.18
CA ILE A 356 0.70 -10.51 -16.17
C ILE A 356 1.78 -9.58 -15.58
N CYS A 357 1.37 -8.49 -14.93
CA CYS A 357 2.30 -7.59 -14.23
C CYS A 357 3.09 -8.33 -13.14
N ALA A 358 2.43 -9.18 -12.35
CA ALA A 358 3.10 -9.99 -11.33
C ALA A 358 4.08 -11.00 -11.93
N ALA A 359 3.72 -11.66 -13.04
CA ALA A 359 4.63 -12.55 -13.76
C ALA A 359 5.87 -11.79 -14.29
N SER A 360 5.70 -10.57 -14.81
CA SER A 360 6.81 -9.69 -15.21
C SER A 360 7.79 -9.41 -14.05
N VAL A 361 7.27 -9.17 -12.82
CA VAL A 361 8.11 -9.04 -11.61
C VAL A 361 8.90 -10.32 -11.36
N THR A 362 8.29 -11.50 -11.50
CA THR A 362 8.98 -12.78 -11.26
C THR A 362 10.15 -12.99 -12.23
N VAL A 363 10.01 -12.59 -13.49
CA VAL A 363 11.11 -12.65 -14.47
C VAL A 363 12.26 -11.76 -14.03
N LEU A 364 11.99 -10.50 -13.67
CA LEU A 364 13.03 -9.58 -13.24
C LEU A 364 13.72 -10.06 -11.95
N THR A 365 12.93 -10.48 -10.96
CA THR A 365 13.47 -11.00 -9.68
C THR A 365 14.21 -12.32 -9.84
N GLY A 366 13.79 -13.19 -10.76
CA GLY A 366 14.41 -14.49 -11.01
C GLY A 366 15.72 -14.39 -11.78
N TRP A 367 15.79 -13.48 -12.77
CA TRP A 367 16.95 -13.34 -13.65
C TRP A 367 17.95 -12.29 -13.18
N ALA A 368 17.49 -11.10 -12.81
CA ALA A 368 18.36 -10.02 -12.35
C ALA A 368 18.72 -10.14 -10.87
N GLY A 369 17.97 -10.97 -10.11
CA GLY A 369 18.10 -11.00 -8.66
C GLY A 369 17.90 -9.60 -8.08
N GLN A 370 16.92 -8.85 -8.58
CA GLN A 370 16.54 -7.52 -8.11
C GLN A 370 15.01 -7.38 -8.11
N LEU A 371 14.46 -6.68 -7.13
CA LEU A 371 13.02 -6.41 -7.03
C LEU A 371 12.71 -5.04 -7.64
N SER A 372 11.95 -4.99 -8.73
CA SER A 372 11.39 -3.73 -9.23
C SER A 372 10.04 -3.44 -8.57
N LEU A 373 9.97 -2.30 -7.87
CA LEU A 373 8.73 -1.76 -7.31
C LEU A 373 7.96 -0.88 -8.31
N GLY A 374 8.55 -0.57 -9.47
CA GLY A 374 8.00 0.35 -10.47
C GLY A 374 7.14 -0.30 -11.56
N GLN A 375 6.86 -1.60 -11.48
CA GLN A 375 6.16 -2.36 -12.55
C GLN A 375 4.78 -1.80 -12.89
N MET A 376 4.02 -1.34 -11.89
CA MET A 376 2.71 -0.72 -12.13
C MET A 376 2.82 0.64 -12.82
N ALA A 377 3.91 1.38 -12.62
CA ALA A 377 4.13 2.64 -13.32
C ALA A 377 4.36 2.39 -14.82
N PHE A 378 5.15 1.36 -15.17
CA PHE A 378 5.33 0.96 -16.57
C PHE A 378 4.04 0.43 -17.18
N ALA A 379 3.28 -0.40 -16.47
CA ALA A 379 1.98 -0.88 -16.93
C ALA A 379 1.00 0.28 -17.19
N GLY A 380 0.95 1.27 -16.30
CA GLY A 380 0.15 2.47 -16.45
C GLY A 380 0.58 3.34 -17.64
N LEU A 381 1.90 3.52 -17.83
CA LEU A 381 2.46 4.25 -18.97
C LEU A 381 2.10 3.55 -20.29
N GLY A 382 2.19 2.22 -20.34
CA GLY A 382 1.75 1.42 -21.48
C GLY A 382 0.25 1.55 -21.76
N ALA A 383 -0.58 1.50 -20.72
CA ALA A 383 -2.03 1.66 -20.87
C ALA A 383 -2.42 3.06 -21.37
N LEU A 384 -1.80 4.11 -20.80
CA LEU A 384 -2.04 5.50 -21.21
C LEU A 384 -1.57 5.77 -22.64
N THR A 385 -0.39 5.28 -23.01
CA THR A 385 0.13 5.42 -24.37
C THR A 385 -0.73 4.65 -25.38
N ALA A 386 -1.17 3.43 -25.06
CA ALA A 386 -2.09 2.67 -25.90
C ALA A 386 -3.44 3.40 -26.07
N ALA A 387 -3.98 3.97 -24.99
CA ALA A 387 -5.21 4.73 -25.02
C ALA A 387 -5.08 6.01 -25.86
N ALA A 388 -3.96 6.74 -25.71
CA ALA A 388 -3.68 7.95 -26.49
C ALA A 388 -3.52 7.64 -27.98
N LEU A 389 -2.77 6.57 -28.32
CA LEU A 389 -2.58 6.14 -29.70
C LEU A 389 -3.88 5.65 -30.35
N ASN A 390 -4.77 5.01 -29.58
CA ASN A 390 -6.07 4.54 -30.10
C ASN A 390 -7.05 5.70 -30.30
N ARG A 391 -7.12 6.66 -29.37
CA ARG A 391 -8.00 7.83 -29.48
C ARG A 391 -7.54 8.86 -30.52
N GLY A 392 -6.27 8.81 -30.91
CA GLY A 392 -5.63 9.86 -31.71
C GLY A 392 -5.06 10.95 -30.80
N LEU A 393 -3.87 11.45 -31.16
CA LEU A 393 -3.16 12.47 -30.39
C LEU A 393 -3.37 13.83 -31.06
N ARG A 394 -3.89 14.79 -30.31
CA ARG A 394 -3.88 16.20 -30.70
C ARG A 394 -2.82 16.88 -29.85
N ILE A 395 -1.69 17.23 -30.45
CA ILE A 395 -0.61 17.94 -29.78
C ILE A 395 -0.70 19.40 -30.20
N ASP A 396 -1.03 20.25 -29.24
CA ASP A 396 -1.11 21.68 -29.43
C ASP A 396 0.26 22.31 -29.10
N MET A 397 0.98 22.79 -30.12
CA MET A 397 2.24 23.53 -29.94
C MET A 397 2.05 24.96 -30.43
N GLY A 398 1.53 25.81 -29.53
CA GLY A 398 1.35 27.24 -29.80
C GLY A 398 0.31 27.50 -30.89
N ASP A 399 0.78 27.86 -32.09
CA ASP A 399 -0.09 28.19 -33.24
C ASP A 399 -0.36 27.00 -34.17
N THR A 400 0.22 25.82 -33.91
CA THR A 400 0.06 24.63 -34.76
C THR A 400 -0.45 23.43 -33.98
N VAL A 401 -1.63 22.94 -34.38
CA VAL A 401 -2.23 21.71 -33.87
C VAL A 401 -1.82 20.55 -34.77
N TYR A 402 -1.04 19.61 -34.23
CA TYR A 402 -0.72 18.36 -34.91
C TYR A 402 -1.75 17.29 -34.52
N GLU A 403 -2.56 16.84 -35.48
CA GLU A 403 -3.51 15.75 -35.29
C GLU A 403 -2.97 14.44 -35.85
N PHE A 404 -2.66 13.51 -34.95
CA PHE A 404 -2.30 12.14 -35.29
C PHE A 404 -3.55 11.27 -35.28
N ARG A 405 -3.86 10.64 -36.43
CA ARG A 405 -4.97 9.71 -36.57
C ARG A 405 -4.79 8.52 -35.61
N GLY A 406 -5.88 8.14 -34.95
CA GLY A 406 -5.90 6.98 -34.06
C GLY A 406 -5.50 5.68 -34.78
N LEU A 407 -4.64 4.90 -34.15
CA LEU A 407 -4.30 3.54 -34.58
C LEU A 407 -5.39 2.56 -34.15
N THR A 408 -5.55 1.45 -34.87
CA THR A 408 -6.40 0.35 -34.41
C THR A 408 -5.93 -0.17 -33.05
N PHE A 409 -6.86 -0.59 -32.17
CA PHE A 409 -6.53 -1.07 -30.83
C PHE A 409 -5.35 -2.07 -30.76
N PRO A 410 -5.27 -3.12 -31.60
CA PRO A 410 -4.14 -4.05 -31.55
C PRO A 410 -2.79 -3.38 -31.87
N ALA A 411 -2.76 -2.51 -32.89
CA ALA A 411 -1.56 -1.77 -33.27
C ALA A 411 -1.14 -0.78 -32.16
N ALA A 412 -2.10 -0.09 -31.55
CA ALA A 412 -1.85 0.81 -30.44
C ALA A 412 -1.21 0.09 -29.24
N VAL A 413 -1.69 -1.11 -28.91
CA VAL A 413 -1.12 -1.94 -27.82
C VAL A 413 0.32 -2.37 -28.12
N VAL A 414 0.62 -2.79 -29.35
CA VAL A 414 1.99 -3.20 -29.74
C VAL A 414 2.96 -2.03 -29.64
N VAL A 415 2.61 -0.87 -30.20
CA VAL A 415 3.45 0.33 -30.19
C VAL A 415 3.66 0.84 -28.76
N ALA A 416 2.60 0.87 -27.95
CA ALA A 416 2.68 1.27 -26.54
C ALA A 416 3.57 0.32 -25.71
N SER A 417 3.49 -0.98 -25.97
CA SER A 417 4.31 -1.99 -25.28
C SER A 417 5.80 -1.82 -25.62
N LEU A 418 6.13 -1.57 -26.89
CA LEU A 418 7.50 -1.29 -27.33
C LEU A 418 8.04 0.00 -26.72
N PHE A 419 7.26 1.09 -26.75
CA PHE A 419 7.63 2.36 -26.14
C PHE A 419 7.94 2.21 -24.65
N THR A 420 7.06 1.52 -23.93
CA THR A 420 7.23 1.26 -22.49
C THR A 420 8.46 0.39 -22.22
N ALA A 421 8.72 -0.62 -23.04
CA ALA A 421 9.90 -1.47 -22.92
C ALA A 421 11.22 -0.68 -23.10
N VAL A 422 11.26 0.25 -24.06
CA VAL A 422 12.41 1.14 -24.25
C VAL A 422 12.60 2.06 -23.04
N LEU A 423 11.52 2.67 -22.53
CA LEU A 423 11.59 3.53 -21.36
C LEU A 423 12.08 2.77 -20.12
N ALA A 424 11.57 1.55 -19.91
CA ALA A 424 12.00 0.67 -18.83
C ALA A 424 13.49 0.29 -18.96
N ALA A 425 13.98 0.05 -20.19
CA ALA A 425 15.40 -0.22 -20.43
C ALA A 425 16.28 1.00 -20.11
N ILE A 426 15.86 2.21 -20.46
CA ILE A 426 16.57 3.46 -20.12
C ILE A 426 16.66 3.64 -18.60
N VAL A 427 15.54 3.48 -17.90
CA VAL A 427 15.50 3.59 -16.43
C VAL A 427 16.36 2.50 -15.78
N GLY A 428 16.28 1.27 -16.28
CA GLY A 428 17.08 0.14 -15.81
C GLY A 428 18.59 0.32 -16.04
N ALA A 429 18.99 0.91 -17.17
CA ALA A 429 20.39 1.21 -17.46
C ALA A 429 21.00 2.20 -16.44
N GLY A 430 20.20 3.13 -15.92
CA GLY A 430 20.62 4.03 -14.84
C GLY A 430 20.89 3.30 -13.51
N ALA A 431 20.10 2.25 -13.22
CA ALA A 431 20.24 1.45 -12.00
C ALA A 431 21.45 0.51 -12.02
N LEU A 432 21.93 0.09 -13.21
CA LEU A 432 23.10 -0.77 -13.37
C LEU A 432 24.44 -0.05 -13.20
N ARG A 433 24.44 1.29 -13.09
CA ARG A 433 25.66 2.11 -12.92
C ARG A 433 26.09 2.33 -11.46
N VAL A 434 25.42 1.69 -10.51
CA VAL A 434 25.74 1.68 -9.07
C VAL A 434 25.84 0.24 -8.61
#